data_AF-A0A0D2STR2-F1
#
_entry.id   AF-A0A0D2STR2-F1
#
_cell.length_a   1.000
_cell.length_b   1.000
_cell.length_c   1.000
_cell.angle_alpha   90.00
_cell.angle_beta   90.00
_cell.angle_gamma   90.00
#
_symmetry.space_group_name_H-M   'P 1'
#
loop_
_entity.id
_entity.type
_entity.pdbx_description
1 polymer ?
#
loop_
_entity_poly.entity_id
_entity_poly.type
_entity_poly.pdbx_seq_one_letter_code
_entity_poly.pdbx_strand_id
1 'polypeptide(L)'
;MAAHFHCSSNPRPSQPSLLVFSGGTAFNGVVEELKKLTVRVAHVLPVSDDGGSTAEIVRVLGGPAVGDIRSRCLRLADESTSEALAVRRLLGHRLPINPQQAKSEWYKILEGEHSLWEGVSKPYRETIRAFLAYFQNEILRRPNESFCFSNGSIGNFFFAGARIFFQSLDAAIFLFSRVSDIPAESLVLPVISTNDRLTLGCELWVHMTYLANYLSPTGPVVGSSLTRCDLI
;
A
#
# COMPACT_ATOMS: atom_id res chain seq x y z
N MET A 1 14.81 25.51 51.15
CA MET A 1 14.48 25.73 49.72
C MET A 1 14.18 24.38 49.10
N ALA A 2 12.91 23.98 49.06
CA ALA A 2 12.47 22.77 48.38
C ALA A 2 12.04 23.16 46.96
N ALA A 3 12.75 22.67 45.95
CA ALA A 3 12.41 22.89 44.56
C ALA A 3 11.19 22.02 44.21
N HIS A 4 10.06 22.69 43.93
CA HIS A 4 8.91 22.07 43.30
C HIS A 4 9.32 21.63 41.88
N PHE A 5 9.47 20.31 41.67
CA PHE A 5 9.52 19.75 40.33
C PHE A 5 8.12 19.89 39.70
N HIS A 6 8.00 20.82 38.76
CA HIS A 6 6.85 20.86 37.86
C HIS A 6 6.94 19.63 36.95
N CYS A 7 6.00 18.71 37.11
CA CYS A 7 5.81 17.62 36.16
C CYS A 7 5.20 18.23 34.89
N SER A 8 6.05 18.60 33.93
CA SER A 8 5.59 18.93 32.58
C SER A 8 4.91 17.68 32.01
N SER A 9 3.59 17.73 31.88
CA SER A 9 2.83 16.74 31.13
C SER A 9 3.37 16.71 29.70
N ASN A 10 4.11 15.65 29.35
CA ASN A 10 4.41 15.36 27.95
C ASN A 10 3.07 15.32 27.21
N PRO A 11 2.84 16.15 26.17
CA PRO A 11 1.65 16.03 25.36
C PRO A 11 1.74 14.64 24.71
N ARG A 12 0.83 13.74 25.08
CA ARG A 12 0.70 12.46 24.38
C ARG A 12 0.52 12.80 22.90
N PRO A 13 1.21 12.15 21.95
CA PRO A 13 0.93 12.35 20.54
C PRO A 13 -0.57 12.20 20.35
N SER A 14 -1.22 13.23 19.79
CA SER A 14 -2.67 13.34 19.80
C SER A 14 -3.25 12.17 19.04
N GLN A 15 -3.80 11.20 19.80
CA GLN A 15 -4.35 9.97 19.23
C GLN A 15 -5.47 10.30 18.23
N PRO A 16 -5.66 9.45 17.21
CA PRO A 16 -6.78 9.60 16.30
C PRO A 16 -8.10 9.74 17.07
N SER A 17 -8.91 10.72 16.70
CA SER A 17 -10.24 10.93 17.27
C SER A 17 -11.34 10.25 16.45
N LEU A 18 -11.00 9.75 15.27
CA LEU A 18 -11.92 9.09 14.34
C LEU A 18 -11.31 7.80 13.82
N LEU A 19 -12.11 6.73 13.80
CA LEU A 19 -11.77 5.45 13.18
C LEU A 19 -12.65 5.27 11.94
N VAL A 20 -12.03 4.97 10.81
CA VAL A 20 -12.72 4.74 9.53
C VAL A 20 -12.36 3.36 9.01
N PHE A 21 -13.35 2.49 8.89
CA PHE A 21 -13.27 1.29 8.07
C PHE A 21 -13.69 1.65 6.65
N SER A 22 -12.76 1.52 5.70
CA SER A 22 -13.02 1.85 4.30
C SER A 22 -12.26 0.92 3.37
N GLY A 23 -12.76 0.77 2.14
CA GLY A 23 -12.04 0.10 1.05
C GLY A 23 -11.42 1.11 0.08
N GLY A 24 -11.20 0.64 -1.16
CA GLY A 24 -10.56 1.37 -2.25
C GLY A 24 -11.21 2.68 -2.67
N THR A 25 -11.79 2.74 -3.87
CA THR A 25 -12.02 4.03 -4.55
C THR A 25 -13.11 4.89 -3.92
N ALA A 26 -14.12 4.28 -3.31
CA ALA A 26 -15.29 4.98 -2.79
C ALA A 26 -14.96 6.04 -1.73
N PHE A 27 -13.97 5.79 -0.86
CA PHE A 27 -13.62 6.70 0.23
C PHE A 27 -12.54 7.74 -0.16
N ASN A 28 -12.11 7.75 -1.43
CA ASN A 28 -11.03 8.63 -1.87
C ASN A 28 -11.42 10.11 -1.85
N GLY A 29 -12.60 10.46 -2.36
CA GLY A 29 -13.10 11.83 -2.30
C GLY A 29 -13.35 12.30 -0.87
N VAL A 30 -13.85 11.39 -0.02
CA VAL A 30 -14.15 11.71 1.39
C VAL A 30 -12.88 12.05 2.17
N VAL A 31 -11.76 11.36 1.93
CA VAL A 31 -10.50 11.67 2.65
C VAL A 31 -9.97 13.05 2.34
N GLU A 32 -10.06 13.51 1.10
CA GLU A 32 -9.58 14.85 0.75
C GLU A 32 -10.39 15.94 1.47
N GLU A 33 -11.70 15.74 1.62
CA GLU A 33 -12.54 16.65 2.43
C GLU A 33 -12.29 16.48 3.94
N LEU A 34 -12.10 15.24 4.41
CA LEU A 34 -11.85 14.96 5.81
C LEU A 34 -10.56 15.59 6.30
N LYS A 35 -9.49 15.58 5.49
CA LYS A 35 -8.20 16.25 5.79
C LYS A 35 -8.37 17.74 6.12
N LYS A 36 -9.36 18.41 5.52
CA LYS A 36 -9.66 19.84 5.78
C LYS A 36 -10.29 20.06 7.16
N LEU A 37 -10.95 19.04 7.71
CA LEU A 37 -11.60 19.07 9.02
C LEU A 37 -10.69 18.53 10.12
N THR A 38 -10.04 17.40 9.89
CA THR A 38 -9.08 16.80 10.81
C THR A 38 -8.19 15.77 10.12
N VAL A 39 -6.94 15.70 10.57
CA VAL A 39 -5.98 14.63 10.20
C VAL A 39 -5.85 13.58 11.29
N ARG A 40 -6.60 13.68 12.40
CA ARG A 40 -6.56 12.74 13.52
C ARG A 40 -7.45 11.52 13.25
N VAL A 41 -7.11 10.75 12.22
CA VAL A 41 -7.94 9.66 11.70
C VAL A 41 -7.13 8.37 11.59
N ALA A 42 -7.69 7.28 12.11
CA ALA A 42 -7.21 5.93 11.86
C ALA A 42 -8.00 5.32 10.70
N HIS A 43 -7.32 5.05 9.59
CA HIS A 43 -7.87 4.41 8.40
C HIS A 43 -7.56 2.93 8.43
N VAL A 44 -8.58 2.09 8.66
CA VAL A 44 -8.48 0.63 8.59
C VAL A 44 -8.89 0.17 7.20
N LEU A 45 -7.99 -0.52 6.50
CA LEU A 45 -8.12 -0.83 5.09
C LEU A 45 -8.01 -2.35 4.84
N PRO A 46 -8.77 -2.88 3.86
CA PRO A 46 -8.66 -4.27 3.46
C PRO A 46 -7.31 -4.55 2.80
N VAL A 47 -6.88 -5.80 2.89
CA VAL A 47 -5.62 -6.34 2.36
C VAL A 47 -5.86 -7.54 1.44
N SER A 48 -7.07 -7.63 0.89
CA SER A 48 -7.54 -8.74 0.07
C SER A 48 -7.98 -8.34 -1.35
N ASP A 49 -8.11 -7.04 -1.65
CA ASP A 49 -8.49 -6.53 -2.98
C ASP A 49 -7.27 -6.49 -3.91
N ASP A 50 -7.12 -7.51 -4.74
CA ASP A 50 -5.98 -7.68 -5.64
C ASP A 50 -6.21 -7.09 -7.04
N GLY A 51 -7.08 -6.09 -7.23
CA GLY A 51 -7.24 -5.43 -8.55
C GLY A 51 -5.96 -4.80 -9.16
N GLY A 52 -5.86 -4.81 -10.49
CA GLY A 52 -4.84 -4.08 -11.27
C GLY A 52 -3.41 -4.55 -11.01
N SER A 53 -2.46 -3.63 -10.80
CA SER A 53 -1.06 -4.01 -10.57
C SER A 53 -0.83 -4.74 -9.24
N THR A 54 -1.81 -4.74 -8.33
CA THR A 54 -1.75 -5.53 -7.10
C THR A 54 -1.91 -7.03 -7.41
N ALA A 55 -2.80 -7.42 -8.32
CA ALA A 55 -2.99 -8.81 -8.76
C ALA A 55 -1.69 -9.39 -9.27
N GLU A 56 -0.98 -8.63 -10.10
CA GLU A 56 0.27 -9.09 -10.69
C GLU A 56 1.36 -9.29 -9.64
N ILE A 57 1.46 -8.40 -8.65
CA ILE A 57 2.38 -8.56 -7.51
C ILE A 57 2.01 -9.79 -6.69
N VAL A 58 0.74 -9.96 -6.33
CA VAL A 58 0.27 -11.08 -5.52
C VAL A 58 0.44 -12.40 -6.27
N ARG A 59 0.23 -12.41 -7.59
CA ARG A 59 0.45 -13.58 -8.43
C ARG A 59 1.90 -14.04 -8.41
N VAL A 60 2.84 -13.12 -8.66
CA VAL A 60 4.27 -13.45 -8.84
C VAL A 60 5.03 -13.57 -7.52
N LEU A 61 4.71 -12.71 -6.55
CA LEU A 61 5.48 -12.57 -5.30
C LEU A 61 4.67 -12.97 -4.06
N GLY A 62 3.38 -13.25 -4.18
CA GLY A 62 2.50 -13.59 -3.07
C GLY A 62 2.25 -12.42 -2.10
N GLY A 63 1.67 -12.79 -0.96
CA GLY A 63 1.37 -11.89 0.15
C GLY A 63 0.08 -11.08 0.00
N PRO A 64 -0.19 -10.16 0.93
CA PRO A 64 -1.41 -9.40 0.98
C PRO A 64 -1.49 -8.39 -0.17
N ALA A 65 -2.72 -8.03 -0.54
CA ALA A 65 -2.95 -6.93 -1.46
C ALA A 65 -2.56 -5.58 -0.82
N VAL A 66 -1.71 -4.82 -1.50
CA VAL A 66 -1.17 -3.53 -0.99
C VAL A 66 -1.89 -2.29 -1.56
N GLY A 67 -2.79 -2.49 -2.53
CA GLY A 67 -3.33 -1.42 -3.36
C GLY A 67 -4.06 -0.35 -2.56
N ASP A 68 -4.98 -0.72 -1.69
CA ASP A 68 -5.81 0.21 -0.93
C ASP A 68 -4.99 1.00 0.10
N ILE A 69 -4.08 0.32 0.80
CA ILE A 69 -3.15 0.94 1.74
C ILE A 69 -2.28 1.97 1.03
N ARG A 70 -1.62 1.59 -0.08
CA ARG A 70 -0.84 2.54 -0.88
C ARG A 70 -1.69 3.73 -1.33
N SER A 71 -2.93 3.46 -1.78
CA SER A 71 -3.90 4.47 -2.21
C SER A 71 -4.19 5.49 -1.10
N ARG A 72 -4.37 5.03 0.13
CA ARG A 72 -4.66 5.89 1.28
C ARG A 72 -3.43 6.67 1.72
N CYS A 73 -2.28 6.00 1.83
CA CYS A 73 -1.03 6.66 2.17
C CYS A 73 -0.72 7.82 1.22
N LEU A 74 -0.87 7.57 -0.08
CA LEU A 74 -0.61 8.59 -1.09
C LEU A 74 -1.52 9.81 -0.94
N ARG A 75 -2.80 9.62 -0.61
CA ARG A 75 -3.77 10.72 -0.41
C ARG A 75 -3.54 11.51 0.87
N LEU A 76 -3.01 10.86 1.89
CA LEU A 76 -2.62 11.52 3.12
C LEU A 76 -1.24 12.20 3.02
N ALA A 77 -0.51 11.96 1.93
CA ALA A 77 0.83 12.52 1.74
C ALA A 77 0.84 14.05 1.85
N ASP A 78 1.97 14.59 2.33
CA ASP A 78 2.20 16.03 2.32
C ASP A 78 2.16 16.59 0.89
N GLU A 79 1.64 17.79 0.78
CA GLU A 79 1.53 18.55 -0.48
C GLU A 79 2.05 19.99 -0.30
N SER A 80 2.65 20.29 0.86
CA SER A 80 3.07 21.65 1.22
C SER A 80 4.39 22.09 0.58
N THR A 81 5.26 21.14 0.21
CA THR A 81 6.57 21.41 -0.40
C THR A 81 6.69 20.87 -1.82
N SER A 82 7.59 21.46 -2.60
CA SER A 82 7.90 20.99 -3.96
C SER A 82 8.46 19.57 -3.98
N GLU A 83 9.25 19.19 -2.96
CA GLU A 83 9.75 17.83 -2.81
C GLU A 83 8.62 16.84 -2.49
N ALA A 84 7.72 17.17 -1.55
CA ALA A 84 6.59 16.32 -1.21
C ALA A 84 5.69 16.05 -2.42
N LEU A 85 5.41 17.10 -3.22
CA LEU A 85 4.69 16.96 -4.49
C LEU A 85 5.44 16.07 -5.50
N ALA A 86 6.77 16.18 -5.59
CA ALA A 86 7.59 15.33 -6.47
C ALA A 86 7.56 13.86 -6.04
N VAL A 87 7.70 13.57 -4.74
CA VAL A 87 7.62 12.21 -4.18
C VAL A 87 6.22 11.63 -4.37
N ARG A 88 5.17 12.40 -4.10
CA ARG A 88 3.78 12.00 -4.35
C ARG A 88 3.55 11.68 -5.83
N ARG A 89 4.06 12.50 -6.75
CA ARG A 89 3.97 12.24 -8.20
C ARG A 89 4.67 10.94 -8.58
N LEU A 90 5.88 10.70 -8.07
CA LEU A 90 6.63 9.47 -8.32
C LEU A 90 5.88 8.23 -7.82
N LEU A 91 5.46 8.21 -6.54
CA LEU A 91 4.77 7.05 -5.95
C LEU A 91 3.35 6.86 -6.49
N GLY A 92 2.72 7.95 -6.95
CA GLY A 92 1.42 7.94 -7.62
C GLY A 92 1.47 7.54 -9.09
N HIS A 93 2.66 7.47 -9.69
CA HIS A 93 2.82 7.21 -11.11
C HIS A 93 2.35 5.81 -11.50
N ARG A 94 1.69 5.73 -12.66
CA ARG A 94 1.30 4.48 -13.32
C ARG A 94 2.02 4.37 -14.66
N LEU A 95 2.65 3.22 -14.87
CA LEU A 95 3.30 2.88 -16.11
C LEU A 95 2.28 2.79 -17.27
N PRO A 96 2.72 2.94 -18.52
CA PRO A 96 1.89 2.75 -19.71
C PRO A 96 1.17 1.39 -19.73
N ILE A 97 0.04 1.33 -20.44
CA ILE A 97 -0.69 0.07 -20.64
C ILE A 97 0.10 -0.87 -21.57
N ASN A 98 0.81 -0.32 -22.56
CA ASN A 98 1.61 -1.12 -23.49
C ASN A 98 2.77 -1.82 -22.73
N PRO A 99 2.88 -3.17 -22.78
CA PRO A 99 3.88 -3.91 -22.00
C PRO A 99 5.33 -3.53 -22.28
N GLN A 100 5.68 -3.30 -23.55
CA GLN A 100 7.04 -2.96 -23.95
C GLN A 100 7.45 -1.58 -23.45
N GLN A 101 6.54 -0.60 -23.59
CA GLN A 101 6.74 0.76 -23.06
C GLN A 101 6.83 0.75 -21.54
N ALA A 102 5.92 0.04 -20.86
CA ALA A 102 5.92 -0.08 -19.41
C ALA A 102 7.23 -0.67 -18.87
N LYS A 103 7.72 -1.74 -19.51
CA LYS A 103 8.99 -2.37 -19.15
C LYS A 103 10.16 -1.40 -19.37
N SER A 104 10.22 -0.72 -20.52
CA SER A 104 11.27 0.26 -20.82
C SER A 104 11.29 1.42 -19.82
N GLU A 105 10.12 1.97 -19.50
CA GLU A 105 9.99 3.06 -18.54
C GLU A 105 10.32 2.62 -17.11
N TRP A 106 9.92 1.41 -16.70
CA TRP A 106 10.32 0.82 -15.43
C TRP A 106 11.84 0.76 -15.26
N TYR A 107 12.59 0.30 -16.27
CA TYR A 107 14.05 0.24 -16.19
C TYR A 107 14.68 1.63 -16.07
N LYS A 108 14.21 2.62 -16.85
CA LYS A 108 14.67 4.01 -16.71
C LYS A 108 14.44 4.58 -15.31
N ILE A 109 13.30 4.27 -14.70
CA ILE A 109 13.00 4.67 -13.31
C ILE A 109 13.98 3.99 -12.36
N LEU A 110 14.20 2.68 -12.52
CA LEU A 110 15.09 1.89 -11.68
C LEU A 110 16.55 2.37 -11.74
N GLU A 111 17.03 2.69 -12.94
CA GLU A 111 18.37 3.22 -13.23
C GLU A 111 18.55 4.66 -12.72
N GLY A 112 17.45 5.36 -12.42
CA GLY A 112 17.48 6.73 -11.89
C GLY A 112 17.51 7.81 -12.96
N GLU A 113 17.26 7.44 -14.22
CA GLU A 113 17.36 8.31 -15.40
C GLU A 113 16.03 8.95 -15.81
N HIS A 114 14.92 8.47 -15.26
CA HIS A 114 13.59 8.98 -15.58
C HIS A 114 13.30 10.35 -14.95
N SER A 115 12.59 11.23 -15.67
CA SER A 115 12.21 12.58 -15.22
C SER A 115 11.33 12.61 -13.96
N LEU A 116 10.70 11.49 -13.60
CA LEU A 116 9.94 11.36 -12.34
C LEU A 116 10.79 11.63 -11.10
N TRP A 117 12.12 11.51 -11.21
CA TRP A 117 13.03 11.83 -10.12
C TRP A 117 13.31 13.33 -9.96
N GLU A 118 12.89 14.18 -10.91
CA GLU A 118 13.03 15.63 -10.82
C GLU A 118 12.27 16.18 -9.60
N GLY A 119 12.97 16.97 -8.79
CA GLY A 119 12.46 17.52 -7.53
C GLY A 119 12.55 16.58 -6.32
N VAL A 120 12.94 15.31 -6.51
CA VAL A 120 13.18 14.36 -5.41
C VAL A 120 14.65 14.46 -4.97
N SER A 121 14.91 14.81 -3.71
CA SER A 121 16.28 14.93 -3.19
C SER A 121 17.01 13.58 -3.16
N LYS A 122 18.33 13.64 -3.06
CA LYS A 122 19.20 12.45 -3.04
C LYS A 122 18.82 11.44 -1.95
N PRO A 123 18.59 11.80 -0.66
CA PRO A 123 18.20 10.84 0.37
C PRO A 123 16.88 10.10 0.04
N TYR A 124 15.86 10.81 -0.43
CA TYR A 124 14.61 10.20 -0.89
C TYR A 124 14.84 9.29 -2.09
N ARG A 125 15.63 9.75 -3.06
CA ARG A 125 15.95 9.00 -4.28
C ARG A 125 16.63 7.67 -3.95
N GLU A 126 17.64 7.69 -3.08
CA GLU A 126 18.38 6.50 -2.65
C GLU A 126 17.48 5.54 -1.87
N THR A 127 16.67 6.07 -0.94
CA THR A 127 15.74 5.27 -0.13
C THR A 127 14.70 4.56 -1.02
N ILE A 128 13.99 5.29 -1.87
CA ILE A 128 12.93 4.72 -2.72
C ILE A 128 13.54 3.71 -3.71
N ARG A 129 14.65 4.06 -4.37
CA ARG A 129 15.29 3.18 -5.35
C ARG A 129 15.79 1.88 -4.75
N ALA A 130 16.27 1.88 -3.50
CA ALA A 130 16.72 0.66 -2.85
C ALA A 130 15.61 -0.40 -2.80
N PHE A 131 14.38 -0.01 -2.45
CA PHE A 131 13.24 -0.94 -2.40
C PHE A 131 12.67 -1.27 -3.78
N LEU A 132 12.74 -0.35 -4.76
CA LEU A 132 12.42 -0.67 -6.16
C LEU A 132 13.39 -1.71 -6.74
N ALA A 133 14.68 -1.58 -6.45
CA ALA A 133 15.72 -2.55 -6.84
C ALA A 133 15.53 -3.91 -6.15
N TYR A 134 15.17 -3.89 -4.86
CA TYR A 134 14.85 -5.11 -4.14
C TYR A 134 13.64 -5.82 -4.76
N PHE A 135 12.56 -5.09 -5.06
CA PHE A 135 11.39 -5.61 -5.77
C PHE A 135 11.74 -6.25 -7.12
N GLN A 136 12.57 -5.57 -7.94
CA GLN A 136 13.05 -6.12 -9.21
C GLN A 136 13.82 -7.43 -9.02
N ASN A 137 14.69 -7.50 -8.01
CA ASN A 137 15.48 -8.70 -7.74
C ASN A 137 14.58 -9.87 -7.30
N GLU A 138 13.55 -9.60 -6.50
CA GLU A 138 12.57 -10.62 -6.10
C GLU A 138 11.78 -11.18 -7.28
N ILE A 139 11.43 -10.34 -8.27
CA ILE A 139 10.82 -10.81 -9.53
C ILE A 139 11.78 -11.74 -10.27
N LEU A 140 13.05 -11.36 -10.42
CA LEU A 140 14.03 -12.15 -11.17
C LEU A 140 14.32 -13.52 -10.54
N ARG A 141 14.06 -13.68 -9.25
CA ARG A 141 14.17 -14.95 -8.52
C ARG A 141 13.01 -15.90 -8.77
N ARG A 142 11.99 -15.51 -9.55
CA ARG A 142 10.84 -16.36 -9.93
C ARG A 142 11.04 -16.91 -11.35
N PRO A 143 11.68 -18.09 -11.52
CA PRO A 143 12.10 -18.57 -12.84
C PRO A 143 10.94 -18.94 -13.76
N ASN A 144 9.77 -19.26 -13.20
CA ASN A 144 8.61 -19.77 -13.95
C ASN A 144 7.52 -18.72 -14.16
N GLU A 145 7.74 -17.47 -13.72
CA GLU A 145 6.74 -16.41 -13.80
C GLU A 145 7.33 -15.14 -14.40
N SER A 146 6.81 -14.74 -15.56
CA SER A 146 7.08 -13.41 -16.08
C SER A 146 6.25 -12.38 -15.33
N PHE A 147 6.85 -11.21 -15.06
CA PHE A 147 6.15 -10.07 -14.47
C PHE A 147 5.75 -9.06 -15.54
N CYS A 148 4.47 -8.68 -15.54
CA CYS A 148 3.87 -7.72 -16.44
C CYS A 148 3.81 -6.33 -15.79
N PHE A 149 4.60 -5.39 -16.32
CA PHE A 149 4.64 -4.01 -15.80
C PHE A 149 3.49 -3.12 -16.30
N SER A 150 2.63 -3.61 -17.20
CA SER A 150 1.53 -2.83 -17.79
C SER A 150 0.62 -2.22 -16.73
N ASN A 151 0.38 -0.90 -16.83
CA ASN A 151 -0.44 -0.14 -15.88
C ASN A 151 0.03 -0.29 -14.41
N GLY A 152 1.30 -0.64 -14.22
CA GLY A 152 1.97 -0.85 -12.94
C GLY A 152 2.06 0.44 -12.13
N SER A 153 1.70 0.39 -10.85
CA SER A 153 1.90 1.54 -9.95
C SER A 153 3.28 1.49 -9.31
N ILE A 154 4.07 2.56 -9.47
CA ILE A 154 5.40 2.67 -8.87
C ILE A 154 5.32 2.59 -7.34
N GLY A 155 4.31 3.23 -6.73
CA GLY A 155 4.04 3.10 -5.30
C GLY A 155 3.74 1.66 -4.88
N ASN A 156 3.02 0.88 -5.69
CA ASN A 156 2.79 -0.54 -5.37
C ASN A 156 4.10 -1.36 -5.41
N PHE A 157 4.99 -1.08 -6.37
CA PHE A 157 6.28 -1.76 -6.48
C PHE A 157 7.21 -1.40 -5.32
N PHE A 158 7.28 -0.11 -4.95
CA PHE A 158 8.00 0.35 -3.76
C PHE A 158 7.47 -0.31 -2.49
N PHE A 159 6.15 -0.32 -2.31
CA PHE A 159 5.48 -0.94 -1.16
C PHE A 159 5.81 -2.44 -1.08
N ALA A 160 5.63 -3.16 -2.19
CA ALA A 160 5.91 -4.60 -2.25
C ALA A 160 7.38 -4.90 -1.95
N GLY A 161 8.31 -4.12 -2.52
CA GLY A 161 9.74 -4.22 -2.22
C GLY A 161 10.04 -4.06 -0.73
N ALA A 162 9.48 -3.03 -0.10
CA ALA A 162 9.60 -2.81 1.35
C ALA A 162 9.02 -3.96 2.17
N ARG A 163 7.81 -4.42 1.85
CA ARG A 163 7.14 -5.53 2.55
C ARG A 163 7.98 -6.80 2.52
N ILE A 164 8.48 -7.17 1.34
CA ILE A 164 9.27 -8.40 1.19
C ILE A 164 10.62 -8.26 1.89
N PHE A 165 11.25 -7.08 1.83
CA PHE A 165 12.50 -6.82 2.54
C PHE A 165 12.33 -6.95 4.05
N PHE A 166 11.29 -6.34 4.63
CA PHE A 166 11.05 -6.38 6.07
C PHE A 166 10.39 -7.67 6.56
N GLN A 167 9.79 -8.46 5.66
CA GLN A 167 8.88 -9.55 6.03
C GLN A 167 7.80 -9.08 7.01
N SER A 168 7.30 -7.87 6.81
CA SER A 168 6.32 -7.23 7.69
C SER A 168 5.49 -6.21 6.92
N LEU A 169 4.18 -6.40 6.93
CA LEU A 169 3.23 -5.45 6.36
C LEU A 169 3.27 -4.12 7.13
N ASP A 170 3.27 -4.17 8.46
CA ASP A 170 3.26 -2.97 9.31
C ASP A 170 4.54 -2.13 9.14
N ALA A 171 5.70 -2.76 9.03
CA ALA A 171 6.96 -2.06 8.76
C ALA A 171 6.96 -1.38 7.38
N ALA A 172 6.38 -2.03 6.36
CA ALA A 172 6.25 -1.44 5.04
C ALA A 172 5.28 -0.25 5.03
N ILE A 173 4.16 -0.35 5.75
CA ILE A 173 3.22 0.77 5.96
C ILE A 173 3.94 1.94 6.62
N PHE A 174 4.69 1.67 7.69
CA PHE A 174 5.45 2.68 8.40
C PHE A 174 6.44 3.38 7.48
N LEU A 175 7.26 2.63 6.72
CA LEU A 175 8.19 3.21 5.75
C LEU A 175 7.45 4.06 4.71
N PHE A 176 6.37 3.56 4.11
CA PHE A 176 5.61 4.29 3.11
C PHE A 176 5.05 5.60 3.68
N SER A 177 4.56 5.56 4.93
CA SER A 177 4.02 6.72 5.63
C SER A 177 5.09 7.78 5.88
N ARG A 178 6.31 7.37 6.23
CA ARG A 178 7.46 8.28 6.41
C ARG A 178 7.94 8.87 5.08
N VAL A 179 7.99 8.07 4.02
CA VAL A 179 8.39 8.54 2.68
C VAL A 179 7.33 9.46 2.06
N SER A 180 6.05 9.25 2.37
CA SER A 180 4.97 10.14 1.88
C SER A 180 4.71 11.33 2.80
N ASP A 181 5.44 11.43 3.91
CA ASP A 181 5.25 12.41 4.97
C ASP A 181 3.78 12.60 5.38
N ILE A 182 3.12 11.48 5.71
CA ILE A 182 1.74 11.48 6.23
C ILE A 182 1.71 12.19 7.60
N PRO A 183 0.68 12.99 7.92
CA PRO A 183 0.52 13.62 9.23
C PRO A 183 0.68 12.63 10.37
N ALA A 184 1.42 13.00 11.41
CA ALA A 184 1.76 12.12 12.53
C ALA A 184 0.51 11.64 13.32
N GLU A 185 -0.58 12.38 13.22
CA GLU A 185 -1.87 12.06 13.85
C GLU A 185 -2.76 11.14 13.01
N SER A 186 -2.40 10.90 11.75
CA SER A 186 -3.08 9.94 10.87
C SER A 186 -2.44 8.56 11.00
N LEU A 187 -3.26 7.53 11.15
CA LEU A 187 -2.82 6.13 11.11
C LEU A 187 -3.41 5.45 9.88
N VAL A 188 -2.58 4.66 9.18
CA VAL A 188 -3.04 3.75 8.13
C VAL A 188 -2.77 2.34 8.64
N LEU A 189 -3.81 1.54 8.77
CA LEU A 189 -3.76 0.22 9.41
C LEU A 189 -4.36 -0.82 8.47
N PRO A 190 -3.73 -2.01 8.35
CA PRO A 190 -4.36 -3.12 7.68
C PRO A 190 -5.45 -3.71 8.59
N VAL A 191 -6.55 -4.19 8.01
CA VAL A 191 -7.57 -4.91 8.78
C VAL A 191 -7.02 -6.20 9.40
N ILE A 192 -6.05 -6.83 8.74
CA ILE A 192 -5.32 -8.01 9.20
C ILE A 192 -3.84 -7.78 8.92
N SER A 193 -2.99 -7.85 9.95
CA SER A 193 -1.54 -7.86 9.76
C SER A 193 -1.08 -9.27 9.41
N THR A 194 -0.70 -9.47 8.15
CA THR A 194 -0.22 -10.76 7.64
C THR A 194 0.77 -10.54 6.49
N ASN A 195 1.66 -11.51 6.27
CA ASN A 195 2.48 -11.59 5.06
C ASN A 195 1.91 -12.55 4.02
N ASP A 196 0.80 -13.22 4.34
CA ASP A 196 0.15 -14.21 3.49
C ASP A 196 -0.89 -13.58 2.57
N ARG A 197 -1.17 -14.29 1.48
CA ARG A 197 -2.27 -13.93 0.58
C ARG A 197 -3.60 -14.18 1.27
N LEU A 198 -4.49 -13.20 1.23
CA LEU A 198 -5.88 -13.34 1.66
C LEU A 198 -6.79 -13.53 0.45
N THR A 199 -7.85 -14.31 0.63
CA THR A 199 -8.88 -14.55 -0.40
C THR A 199 -10.23 -14.14 0.14
N LEU A 200 -10.97 -13.36 -0.64
CA LEU A 200 -12.37 -13.05 -0.33
C LEU A 200 -13.26 -14.18 -0.84
N GLY A 201 -14.19 -14.61 0.02
CA GLY A 201 -15.27 -15.52 -0.36
C GLY A 201 -16.62 -14.91 -0.05
N CYS A 202 -17.65 -15.34 -0.76
CA CYS A 202 -19.04 -15.04 -0.44
C CYS A 202 -19.88 -16.32 -0.49
N GLU A 203 -20.86 -16.42 0.39
CA GLU A 203 -21.89 -17.44 0.33
C GLU A 203 -23.14 -16.84 -0.30
N LEU A 204 -23.61 -17.43 -1.39
CA LEU A 204 -24.86 -17.05 -2.03
C LEU A 204 -26.03 -17.74 -1.34
N TRP A 205 -27.20 -17.10 -1.38
CA TRP A 205 -28.45 -17.57 -0.75
C TRP A 205 -28.80 -19.04 -1.00
N VAL A 206 -28.35 -19.61 -2.13
CA VAL A 206 -28.53 -21.02 -2.49
C VAL A 206 -27.50 -21.99 -1.85
N HIS A 207 -26.78 -21.56 -0.79
CA HIS A 207 -25.67 -22.30 -0.17
C HIS A 207 -24.55 -22.65 -1.18
N MET A 208 -24.32 -21.76 -2.16
CA MET A 208 -23.14 -21.84 -3.02
C MET A 208 -22.07 -20.87 -2.55
N THR A 209 -20.90 -21.40 -2.21
CA THR A 209 -19.73 -20.59 -1.84
C THR A 209 -18.91 -20.25 -3.08
N TYR A 210 -18.63 -18.97 -3.28
CA TYR A 210 -17.73 -18.46 -4.32
C TYR A 210 -16.49 -17.84 -3.69
N LEU A 211 -15.31 -18.12 -4.24
CA LEU A 211 -14.07 -17.41 -3.90
C LEU A 211 -13.83 -16.36 -4.97
N ALA A 212 -13.89 -15.08 -4.60
CA ALA A 212 -13.82 -13.94 -5.52
C ALA A 212 -12.52 -13.91 -6.36
N ASN A 213 -11.45 -14.57 -5.89
CA ASN A 213 -10.15 -14.59 -6.58
C ASN A 213 -9.95 -15.86 -7.44
N TYR A 214 -10.94 -16.74 -7.54
CA TYR A 214 -10.98 -17.92 -8.41
C TYR A 214 -12.35 -18.01 -9.09
N LEU A 215 -12.55 -17.25 -10.18
CA LEU A 215 -13.65 -17.49 -11.10
C LEU A 215 -13.28 -18.69 -12.00
N SER A 216 -13.33 -19.91 -11.44
CA SER A 216 -13.42 -21.13 -12.22
C SER A 216 -14.72 -21.86 -11.85
N PRO A 217 -15.51 -22.35 -12.84
CA PRO A 217 -16.83 -22.92 -12.60
C PRO A 217 -16.74 -24.39 -12.13
N THR A 218 -15.89 -24.69 -11.16
CA THR A 218 -15.65 -26.06 -10.71
C THR A 218 -16.11 -26.25 -9.26
N GLY A 219 -17.42 -26.45 -9.08
CA GLY A 219 -18.02 -27.10 -7.92
C GLY A 219 -17.77 -26.48 -6.53
N PRO A 220 -18.41 -27.00 -5.48
CA PRO A 220 -18.14 -26.56 -4.11
C PRO A 220 -16.71 -26.94 -3.73
N VAL A 221 -15.92 -25.95 -3.32
CA VAL A 221 -14.59 -26.18 -2.72
C VAL A 221 -14.79 -26.72 -1.31
N VAL A 222 -14.78 -28.05 -1.18
CA VAL A 222 -14.74 -28.74 0.11
C VAL A 222 -13.28 -28.82 0.55
N GLY A 223 -12.88 -28.05 1.57
CA GLY A 223 -11.63 -28.34 2.29
C GLY A 223 -10.71 -27.18 2.68
N SER A 224 -11.00 -25.91 2.35
CA SER A 224 -10.25 -24.79 2.93
C SER A 224 -10.92 -24.32 4.21
N SER A 225 -10.14 -24.13 5.29
CA SER A 225 -10.59 -23.49 6.52
C SER A 225 -10.98 -22.03 6.22
N LEU A 226 -12.23 -21.81 5.85
CA LEU A 226 -12.83 -20.49 5.76
C LEU A 226 -12.97 -19.96 7.17
N THR A 227 -12.07 -19.07 7.59
CA THR A 227 -12.28 -18.30 8.81
C THR A 227 -13.44 -17.35 8.56
N ARG A 228 -14.60 -17.67 9.14
CA ARG A 228 -15.78 -16.80 9.11
C ARG A 228 -15.48 -15.57 9.97
N CYS A 229 -15.27 -14.42 9.34
CA CYS A 229 -15.35 -13.13 10.02
C CYS A 229 -16.80 -12.68 10.02
N ASP A 230 -17.53 -12.99 11.08
CA ASP A 230 -18.81 -12.34 11.34
C ASP A 230 -18.50 -10.89 11.74
N LEU A 231 -18.73 -9.95 10.81
CA LEU A 231 -18.79 -8.53 11.14
C LEU A 231 -20.03 -8.33 12.02
N ILE A 232 -19.80 -7.78 13.22
CA ILE A 232 -20.82 -7.44 14.23
C ILE A 232 -21.89 -6.53 13.63
#